data_AF-A0A7T6YZI5-F1
#
_entry.id   AF-A0A7T6YZI5-F1
#
_cell.length_a   1.000
_cell.length_b   1.000
_cell.length_c   1.000
_cell.angle_alpha   90.00
_cell.angle_beta   90.00
_cell.angle_gamma   90.00
#
_symmetry.space_group_name_H-M   'P 1'
#
loop_
_entity.id
_entity.type
_entity.pdbx_description
1 polymer ?
#
loop_
_entity_poly.entity_id
_entity_poly.type
_entity_poly.pdbx_seq_one_letter_code
_entity_poly.pdbx_strand_id
1 'polypeptide(L)'
;MKNYYANWLPHLKNAIPIESCKNKVSMYTIALEGWRRGLTLTFYTELDQNRTRQIRYSFANGEKEHHFEGSKGDKITDEAFHICDDKALTYEWLSKAGVPVPMGQKFTDEAQEDEIIQYAKTAGFPLVLKPTNGSGGKGVIVNIQSIKALKEALFYVREELKFKEIIIEQFITGDEVRIFVLGDQLFSAVNRIPANVVGDGQRSIRTLIDMKNEERKNVPHLYDRPIKLDRQLYTTLRESGLTLDTIPKYGRRIFLKKTSNVSSGGDPIDVTDQLTPELREMAVQACQAVPGLAHCGLDMMVDWENNKGFVIELNTRPGIGSFLFPMEGKAEDIPKAIIDDYFPETKEIHTMHSNVYFDFKTINETLNNGAVEEIEVAPVPTDNVYAKKFILSGVIQDRNYYQWLRKQALQRDLSGYIKALGNRDMEILIAGANKHEVDNYKQVFNYRKDRHEDLKLREEPWEAPVKIGFDIDGQLETAGLNQLESQWQSLQEEMQAIQKEKSRLERQNNKIEQSSSWRITVPLRKAGDLIKKVIPLNITKIFPNK
;
A
#
# COMPACT_ATOMS: atom_id res chain seq x y z
N MET A 1 -19.36 11.65 -14.19
CA MET A 1 -18.03 11.15 -13.80
C MET A 1 -17.07 11.59 -14.88
N LYS A 2 -16.01 12.33 -14.53
CA LYS A 2 -14.93 12.59 -15.50
C LYS A 2 -14.29 11.23 -15.82
N ASN A 3 -14.02 10.94 -17.09
CA ASN A 3 -13.43 9.67 -17.49
C ASN A 3 -11.91 9.71 -17.26
N TYR A 4 -11.49 9.69 -15.99
CA TYR A 4 -10.08 9.76 -15.59
C TYR A 4 -9.25 8.62 -16.19
N TYR A 5 -9.89 7.49 -16.50
CA TYR A 5 -9.29 6.33 -17.16
C TYR A 5 -8.77 6.60 -18.57
N ALA A 6 -9.23 7.66 -19.24
CA ALA A 6 -8.80 7.95 -20.61
C ALA A 6 -7.29 8.20 -20.70
N ASN A 7 -6.69 8.77 -19.64
CA ASN A 7 -5.30 9.21 -19.63
C ASN A 7 -4.35 8.25 -18.91
N TRP A 8 -4.84 7.08 -18.48
CA TRP A 8 -4.00 6.05 -17.86
C TRP A 8 -3.35 5.14 -18.89
N LEU A 9 -2.20 4.58 -18.50
CA LEU A 9 -1.45 3.61 -19.30
C LEU A 9 -2.33 2.42 -19.69
N PRO A 10 -2.56 2.15 -20.99
CA PRO A 10 -3.46 1.10 -21.45
C PRO A 10 -3.15 -0.29 -20.89
N HIS A 11 -1.86 -0.64 -20.83
CA HIS A 11 -1.37 -1.94 -20.37
C HIS A 11 -1.55 -2.19 -18.86
N LEU A 12 -1.89 -1.17 -18.06
CA LEU A 12 -2.20 -1.30 -16.64
C LEU A 12 -3.71 -1.38 -16.36
N LYS A 13 -4.57 -1.00 -17.32
CA LYS A 13 -6.03 -1.04 -17.14
C LYS A 13 -6.48 -2.48 -16.91
N ASN A 14 -7.13 -2.73 -15.77
CA ASN A 14 -7.58 -4.06 -15.34
C ASN A 14 -6.47 -5.12 -15.19
N ALA A 15 -5.20 -4.72 -15.21
CA ALA A 15 -4.06 -5.60 -14.94
C ALA A 15 -3.53 -5.46 -13.51
N ILE A 16 -4.11 -4.58 -12.68
CA ILE A 16 -3.67 -4.35 -11.30
C ILE A 16 -4.57 -5.12 -10.31
N PRO A 17 -4.05 -6.14 -9.61
CA PRO A 17 -4.80 -6.91 -8.64
C PRO A 17 -5.05 -6.10 -7.35
N ILE A 18 -6.20 -6.30 -6.72
CA ILE A 18 -6.64 -5.57 -5.52
C ILE A 18 -5.64 -5.77 -4.35
N GLU A 19 -5.02 -6.93 -4.27
CA GLU A 19 -4.01 -7.28 -3.27
C GLU A 19 -2.78 -6.37 -3.36
N SER A 20 -2.46 -5.85 -4.56
CA SER A 20 -1.39 -4.87 -4.74
C SER A 20 -1.82 -3.46 -4.31
N CYS A 21 -3.11 -3.12 -4.39
CA CYS A 21 -3.61 -1.78 -4.13
C CYS A 21 -3.45 -1.31 -2.67
N LYS A 22 -3.27 -2.23 -1.71
CA LYS A 22 -3.18 -1.94 -0.27
C LYS A 22 -1.85 -1.35 0.22
N ASN A 23 -0.82 -1.27 -0.65
CA ASN A 23 0.50 -0.63 -0.43
C ASN A 23 1.59 -1.13 -1.40
N LYS A 24 1.29 -2.07 -2.30
CA LYS A 24 2.26 -2.74 -3.16
C LYS A 24 2.14 -2.36 -4.64
N VAL A 25 1.40 -1.31 -4.98
CA VAL A 25 1.21 -0.85 -6.38
C VAL A 25 2.56 -0.61 -7.06
N SER A 26 3.51 0.07 -6.42
CA SER A 26 4.83 0.32 -6.99
C SER A 26 5.57 -0.99 -7.29
N MET A 27 5.63 -1.88 -6.29
CA MET A 27 6.29 -3.19 -6.41
C MET A 27 5.69 -4.01 -7.55
N TYR A 28 4.36 -4.11 -7.57
CA TYR A 28 3.64 -4.92 -8.54
C TYR A 28 3.78 -4.39 -9.97
N THR A 29 3.70 -3.07 -10.16
CA THR A 29 3.78 -2.48 -11.51
C THR A 29 5.18 -2.58 -12.11
N ILE A 30 6.23 -2.43 -11.30
CA ILE A 30 7.62 -2.69 -11.73
C ILE A 30 7.81 -4.18 -12.03
N ALA A 31 7.40 -5.05 -11.10
CA ALA A 31 7.42 -6.51 -11.27
C ALA A 31 6.72 -6.96 -12.58
N LEU A 32 5.53 -6.41 -12.85
CA LEU A 32 4.75 -6.70 -14.04
C LEU A 32 5.46 -6.27 -15.31
N GLU A 33 6.08 -5.09 -15.33
CA GLU A 33 6.83 -4.60 -16.48
C GLU A 33 8.05 -5.49 -16.78
N GLY A 34 8.90 -5.77 -15.79
CA GLY A 34 10.08 -6.61 -15.99
C GLY A 34 9.72 -8.03 -16.42
N TRP A 35 8.70 -8.62 -15.80
CA TRP A 35 8.20 -9.95 -16.18
C TRP A 35 7.65 -9.98 -17.62
N ARG A 36 6.91 -8.95 -18.05
CA ARG A 36 6.40 -8.83 -19.43
C ARG A 36 7.52 -8.69 -20.46
N ARG A 37 8.72 -8.26 -20.06
CA ARG A 37 9.91 -8.24 -20.91
C ARG A 37 10.70 -9.55 -20.92
N GLY A 38 10.17 -10.60 -20.27
CA GLY A 38 10.79 -11.92 -20.24
C GLY A 38 11.91 -12.06 -19.20
N LEU A 39 12.06 -11.11 -18.27
CA LEU A 39 12.97 -11.28 -17.14
C LEU A 39 12.41 -12.34 -16.19
N THR A 40 13.29 -13.20 -15.67
CA THR A 40 12.93 -14.13 -14.59
C THR A 40 12.60 -13.30 -13.37
N LEU A 41 11.36 -13.38 -12.90
CA LEU A 41 10.86 -12.63 -11.74
C LEU A 41 10.73 -13.58 -10.55
N THR A 42 11.38 -13.23 -9.46
CA THR A 42 11.32 -14.02 -8.22
C THR A 42 10.88 -13.13 -7.07
N PHE A 43 9.88 -13.58 -6.29
CA PHE A 43 9.45 -12.92 -5.07
C PHE A 43 9.95 -13.69 -3.85
N TYR A 44 10.42 -12.99 -2.83
CA TYR A 44 10.91 -13.61 -1.60
C TYR A 44 10.56 -12.79 -0.36
N THR A 45 10.66 -13.41 0.81
CA THR A 45 10.47 -12.72 2.10
C THR A 45 11.79 -12.41 2.78
N GLU A 46 11.87 -11.22 3.35
CA GLU A 46 12.97 -10.78 4.19
C GLU A 46 12.40 -10.25 5.52
N LEU A 47 13.14 -10.39 6.62
CA LEU A 47 12.74 -9.82 7.91
C LEU A 47 13.33 -8.42 8.05
N ASP A 48 12.49 -7.45 8.36
CA ASP A 48 12.97 -6.12 8.73
C ASP A 48 13.57 -6.10 10.15
N GLN A 49 14.09 -4.94 10.56
CA GLN A 49 14.69 -4.72 11.89
C GLN A 49 13.72 -5.06 13.05
N ASN A 50 12.41 -4.97 12.81
CA ASN A 50 11.36 -5.30 13.77
C ASN A 50 10.91 -6.76 13.68
N ARG A 51 11.62 -7.60 12.90
CA ARG A 51 11.29 -9.00 12.60
C ARG A 51 9.92 -9.16 11.93
N THR A 52 9.47 -8.14 11.20
CA THR A 52 8.27 -8.22 10.37
C THR A 52 8.65 -8.74 9.00
N ARG A 53 7.87 -9.70 8.47
CA ARG A 53 8.07 -10.21 7.11
C ARG A 53 7.72 -9.13 6.10
N GLN A 54 8.64 -8.86 5.21
CA GLN A 54 8.47 -7.95 4.08
C GLN A 54 8.68 -8.72 2.78
N ILE A 55 7.84 -8.45 1.79
CA ILE A 55 8.00 -9.03 0.46
C ILE A 55 9.00 -8.18 -0.33
N ARG A 56 9.92 -8.86 -1.02
CA ARG A 56 10.92 -8.34 -1.94
C ARG A 56 10.80 -9.08 -3.27
N TYR A 57 11.49 -8.58 -4.28
CA TYR A 57 11.54 -9.26 -5.57
C TYR A 57 12.88 -9.00 -6.27
N SER A 58 13.27 -9.91 -7.14
CA SER A 58 14.42 -9.75 -8.03
C SER A 58 14.04 -10.03 -9.48
N PHE A 59 14.86 -9.50 -10.38
CA PHE A 59 14.84 -9.86 -11.79
C PHE A 59 16.18 -10.43 -12.20
N ALA A 60 16.16 -11.47 -13.04
CA ALA A 60 17.36 -11.99 -13.67
C ALA A 60 17.19 -12.13 -15.19
N ASN A 61 18.29 -11.90 -15.92
CA ASN A 61 18.37 -12.13 -17.38
C ASN A 61 19.35 -13.29 -17.73
N GLY A 62 19.80 -14.05 -16.73
CA GLY A 62 20.79 -15.11 -16.84
C GLY A 62 22.25 -14.68 -16.63
N GLU A 63 22.57 -13.39 -16.82
CA GLU A 63 23.91 -12.83 -16.58
C GLU A 63 23.97 -11.95 -15.34
N LYS A 64 22.90 -11.18 -15.11
CA LYS A 64 22.75 -10.22 -14.02
C LYS A 64 21.47 -10.51 -13.26
N GLU A 65 21.51 -10.24 -11.98
CA GLU A 65 20.36 -10.24 -11.10
C GLU A 65 20.30 -8.89 -10.37
N HIS A 66 19.11 -8.32 -10.28
CA HIS A 66 18.86 -7.07 -9.56
C HIS A 66 17.76 -7.24 -8.52
N HIS A 67 18.01 -6.80 -7.29
CA HIS A 67 17.07 -6.91 -6.18
C HIS A 67 16.33 -5.59 -5.90
N PHE A 68 15.06 -5.70 -5.52
CA PHE A 68 14.18 -4.56 -5.32
C PHE A 68 13.38 -4.64 -4.00
N GLU A 69 13.28 -3.47 -3.36
CA GLU A 69 12.42 -3.18 -2.23
C GLU A 69 11.40 -2.11 -2.63
N GLY A 70 10.17 -2.52 -2.95
CA GLY A 70 9.16 -1.59 -3.47
C GLY A 70 9.61 -1.04 -4.84
N SER A 71 9.96 0.25 -4.90
CA SER A 71 10.59 0.85 -6.09
C SER A 71 12.11 0.97 -6.03
N LYS A 72 12.72 0.78 -4.84
CA LYS A 72 14.16 0.93 -4.62
C LYS A 72 14.88 -0.32 -5.14
N GLY A 73 15.65 -0.21 -6.21
CA GLY A 73 16.54 -1.29 -6.64
C GLY A 73 17.95 -1.16 -6.05
N ASP A 74 18.79 -2.17 -6.27
CA ASP A 74 20.15 -2.27 -5.72
C ASP A 74 21.19 -1.27 -6.26
N LYS A 75 20.92 -0.58 -7.38
CA LYS A 75 21.74 0.59 -7.79
C LYS A 75 21.70 1.76 -6.82
N ILE A 76 20.70 1.84 -5.94
CA ILE A 76 20.67 2.83 -4.86
C ILE A 76 21.51 2.32 -3.70
N THR A 77 22.60 3.01 -3.40
CA THR A 77 23.55 2.62 -2.35
C THR A 77 22.98 2.81 -0.94
N ASP A 78 23.51 2.08 0.04
CA ASP A 78 23.17 2.28 1.46
C ASP A 78 23.55 3.68 1.94
N GLU A 79 24.61 4.27 1.38
CA GLU A 79 24.99 5.67 1.62
C GLU A 79 23.90 6.63 1.15
N ALA A 80 23.40 6.47 -0.09
CA ALA A 80 22.31 7.29 -0.61
C ALA A 80 21.04 7.15 0.26
N PHE A 81 20.73 5.92 0.68
CA PHE A 81 19.63 5.66 1.61
C PHE A 81 19.81 6.41 2.93
N HIS A 82 20.99 6.32 3.55
CA HIS A 82 21.27 7.00 4.81
C HIS A 82 21.21 8.53 4.68
N ILE A 83 21.74 9.09 3.59
CA ILE A 83 21.67 10.53 3.30
C ILE A 83 20.22 10.99 3.20
N CYS A 84 19.39 10.26 2.46
CA CYS A 84 17.98 10.61 2.25
C CYS A 84 17.09 10.37 3.49
N ASP A 85 17.45 9.44 4.38
CA ASP A 85 16.67 9.16 5.60
C ASP A 85 16.86 10.23 6.70
N ASP A 86 18.02 10.91 6.72
CA ASP A 86 18.26 12.10 7.56
C ASP A 86 18.04 13.40 6.76
N LYS A 87 16.97 14.12 7.10
CA LYS A 87 16.61 15.39 6.44
C LYS A 87 17.70 16.46 6.55
N ALA A 88 18.44 16.51 7.65
CA ALA A 88 19.51 17.49 7.82
C ALA A 88 20.68 17.16 6.90
N LEU A 89 21.07 15.88 6.84
CA LEU A 89 22.14 15.42 5.95
C LEU A 89 21.75 15.62 4.47
N THR A 90 20.50 15.32 4.11
CA THR A 90 19.96 15.64 2.77
C THR A 90 20.15 17.13 2.45
N TYR A 91 19.82 18.03 3.37
CA TYR A 91 19.93 19.48 3.15
C TYR A 91 21.39 19.94 2.99
N GLU A 92 22.33 19.32 3.70
CA GLU A 92 23.75 19.60 3.51
C GLU A 92 24.23 19.28 2.10
N TRP A 93 23.85 18.11 1.56
CA TRP A 93 24.19 17.72 0.19
C TRP A 93 23.54 18.62 -0.86
N LEU A 94 22.25 18.90 -0.70
CA LEU A 94 21.51 19.81 -1.58
C LEU A 94 22.11 21.21 -1.59
N SER A 95 22.41 21.77 -0.41
CA SER A 95 23.00 23.10 -0.28
C SER A 95 24.39 23.18 -0.90
N LYS A 96 25.23 22.14 -0.75
CA LYS A 96 26.54 22.04 -1.41
C LYS A 96 26.42 22.03 -2.94
N ALA A 97 25.35 21.46 -3.47
CA ALA A 97 25.04 21.44 -4.90
C ALA A 97 24.34 22.72 -5.39
N GLY A 98 24.09 23.71 -4.52
CA GLY A 98 23.39 24.95 -4.88
C GLY A 98 21.88 24.80 -5.03
N VAL A 99 21.31 23.67 -4.62
CA VAL A 99 19.87 23.42 -4.67
C VAL A 99 19.19 24.13 -3.49
N PRO A 100 18.17 24.99 -3.74
CA PRO A 100 17.47 25.67 -2.65
C PRO A 100 16.73 24.71 -1.73
N VAL A 101 16.98 24.85 -0.43
CA VAL A 101 16.26 24.18 0.67
C VAL A 101 15.74 25.23 1.65
N PRO A 102 14.69 24.94 2.44
CA PRO A 102 14.28 25.81 3.54
C PRO A 102 15.47 26.10 4.47
N MET A 103 15.74 27.39 4.72
CA MET A 103 16.79 27.77 5.68
C MET A 103 16.37 27.35 7.08
N GLY A 104 17.22 26.57 7.75
CA GLY A 104 16.91 25.96 9.04
C GLY A 104 18.14 25.60 9.85
N GLN A 105 17.92 25.22 11.12
CA GLN A 105 18.95 24.70 12.02
C GLN A 105 18.47 23.43 12.71
N LYS A 106 19.35 22.42 12.76
CA LYS A 106 19.17 21.18 13.54
C LYS A 106 19.52 21.43 15.00
N PHE A 107 18.71 20.88 15.91
CA PHE A 107 18.90 20.91 17.35
C PHE A 107 18.86 19.49 17.92
N THR A 108 19.90 19.12 18.65
CA THR A 108 20.02 17.81 19.31
C THR A 108 19.19 17.74 20.59
N ASP A 109 19.16 16.58 21.26
CA ASP A 109 18.44 16.37 22.53
C ASP A 109 18.93 17.33 23.63
N GLU A 110 20.22 17.66 23.60
CA GLU A 110 20.89 18.51 24.59
C GLU A 110 20.60 20.01 24.37
N ALA A 111 20.10 20.39 23.20
CA ALA A 111 19.80 21.77 22.87
C ALA A 111 18.72 22.33 23.80
N GLN A 112 19.08 23.40 24.52
CA GLN A 112 18.19 24.03 25.48
C GLN A 112 17.08 24.80 24.77
N GLU A 113 15.90 24.87 25.39
CA GLU A 113 14.75 25.57 24.80
C GLU A 113 15.07 27.04 24.47
N ASP A 114 15.85 27.71 25.32
CA ASP A 114 16.25 29.11 25.13
C ASP A 114 17.13 29.32 23.89
N GLU A 115 17.98 28.35 23.55
CA GLU A 115 18.80 28.36 22.34
C GLU A 115 17.91 28.31 21.08
N ILE A 116 16.94 27.38 21.09
CA ILE A 116 15.98 27.20 20.00
C ILE A 116 15.12 28.46 19.81
N ILE A 117 14.67 29.08 20.92
CA ILE A 117 13.91 30.33 20.89
C ILE A 117 14.77 31.47 20.34
N GLN A 118 16.05 31.54 20.71
CA GLN A 118 16.94 32.59 20.23
C GLN A 118 17.19 32.47 18.73
N TYR A 119 17.36 31.25 18.23
CA TYR A 119 17.38 30.99 16.79
C TYR A 119 16.07 31.42 16.13
N ALA A 120 14.91 31.02 16.66
CA ALA A 120 13.61 31.35 16.10
C ALA A 120 13.36 32.88 16.00
N LYS A 121 13.81 33.65 16.99
CA LYS A 121 13.77 35.12 16.95
C LYS A 121 14.64 35.69 15.82
N THR A 122 15.77 35.06 15.55
CA THR A 122 16.72 35.50 14.53
C THR A 122 16.26 35.11 13.12
N ALA A 123 15.75 33.88 12.96
CA ALA A 123 15.20 33.37 11.70
C ALA A 123 13.92 34.11 11.27
N GLY A 124 13.11 34.54 12.25
CA GLY A 124 11.84 35.21 11.99
C GLY A 124 10.69 34.23 11.70
N PHE A 125 9.46 34.66 11.98
CA PHE A 125 8.26 33.86 11.75
C PHE A 125 7.62 34.20 10.39
N PRO A 126 6.89 33.28 9.75
CA PRO A 126 6.53 31.94 10.23
C PRO A 126 7.62 30.87 10.10
N LEU A 127 7.59 29.90 11.02
CA LEU A 127 8.53 28.77 11.09
C LEU A 127 7.83 27.42 10.98
N VAL A 128 8.62 26.38 10.69
CA VAL A 128 8.25 24.97 10.74
C VAL A 128 9.14 24.28 11.76
N LEU A 129 8.56 23.38 12.56
CA LEU A 129 9.27 22.45 13.41
C LEU A 129 9.04 21.04 12.88
N LYS A 130 10.11 20.28 12.65
CA LYS A 130 10.02 18.87 12.23
C LYS A 130 11.10 18.00 12.91
N PRO A 131 10.81 16.73 13.25
CA PRO A 131 11.84 15.78 13.65
C PRO A 131 12.74 15.41 12.46
N THR A 132 14.01 15.09 12.73
CA THR A 132 14.99 14.71 11.69
C THR A 132 14.60 13.39 11.00
N ASN A 133 14.13 12.41 11.77
CA ASN A 133 13.80 11.04 11.33
C ASN A 133 12.29 10.71 11.34
N GLY A 134 11.41 11.72 11.27
CA GLY A 134 9.97 11.50 11.21
C GLY A 134 9.47 11.12 9.81
N SER A 135 8.47 10.25 9.74
CA SER A 135 7.79 9.85 8.51
C SER A 135 6.30 10.22 8.53
N GLY A 136 5.70 10.37 7.34
CA GLY A 136 4.26 10.62 7.18
C GLY A 136 3.74 11.93 7.79
N GLY A 137 4.63 12.90 8.05
CA GLY A 137 4.29 14.17 8.71
C GLY A 137 4.13 14.08 10.23
N LYS A 138 4.44 12.93 10.86
CA LYS A 138 4.35 12.79 12.32
C LYS A 138 5.35 13.73 12.99
N GLY A 139 4.86 14.60 13.88
CA GLY A 139 5.68 15.59 14.59
C GLY A 139 6.05 16.82 13.76
N VAL A 140 5.51 16.98 12.55
CA VAL A 140 5.70 18.20 11.74
C VAL A 140 4.65 19.22 12.11
N ILE A 141 5.09 20.37 12.63
CA ILE A 141 4.24 21.51 12.99
C ILE A 141 4.60 22.68 12.07
N VAL A 142 3.68 23.02 11.17
CA VAL A 142 3.87 24.07 10.16
C VAL A 142 3.24 25.39 10.58
N ASN A 143 3.69 26.48 9.96
CA ASN A 143 3.12 27.81 10.12
C ASN A 143 3.06 28.28 11.59
N ILE A 144 4.15 28.06 12.34
CA ILE A 144 4.32 28.55 13.70
C ILE A 144 4.51 30.07 13.61
N GLN A 145 3.62 30.83 14.24
CA GLN A 145 3.54 32.29 14.12
C GLN A 145 4.13 33.06 15.32
N SER A 146 4.47 32.36 16.41
CA SER A 146 4.93 33.01 17.64
C SER A 146 5.78 32.08 18.50
N ILE A 147 6.55 32.69 19.41
CA ILE A 147 7.33 31.95 20.42
C ILE A 147 6.43 31.07 21.29
N LYS A 148 5.24 31.54 21.64
CA LYS A 148 4.29 30.73 22.43
C LYS A 148 3.90 29.46 21.69
N ALA A 149 3.51 29.59 20.42
CA ALA A 149 3.18 28.44 19.58
C ALA A 149 4.39 27.51 19.37
N LEU A 150 5.60 28.07 19.26
CA LEU A 150 6.83 27.28 19.18
C LEU A 150 7.07 26.45 20.45
N LYS A 151 6.90 27.02 21.65
CA LYS A 151 7.04 26.28 22.91
C LYS A 151 6.03 25.14 23.02
N GLU A 152 4.77 25.38 22.65
CA GLU A 152 3.73 24.35 22.62
C GLU A 152 4.10 23.23 21.63
N ALA A 153 4.60 23.58 20.45
CA ALA A 153 5.06 22.62 19.45
C ALA A 153 6.27 21.80 19.93
N LEU A 154 7.26 22.46 20.57
CA LEU A 154 8.44 21.81 21.14
C LEU A 154 8.05 20.79 22.20
N PHE A 155 7.18 21.18 23.14
CA PHE A 155 6.67 20.27 24.17
C PHE A 155 5.97 19.07 23.54
N TYR A 156 5.06 19.29 22.59
CA TYR A 156 4.36 18.20 21.92
C TYR A 156 5.32 17.22 21.22
N VAL A 157 6.30 17.73 20.47
CA VAL A 157 7.20 16.88 19.66
C VAL A 157 8.26 16.18 20.51
N ARG A 158 8.89 16.88 21.46
CA ARG A 158 9.93 16.30 22.32
C ARG A 158 9.35 15.48 23.47
N GLU A 159 8.31 15.98 24.14
CA GLU A 159 7.78 15.33 25.35
C GLU A 159 6.65 14.33 25.08
N GLU A 160 5.72 14.63 24.19
CA GLU A 160 4.61 13.70 23.94
C GLU A 160 4.97 12.66 22.89
N LEU A 161 5.57 13.09 21.77
CA LEU A 161 5.96 12.20 20.68
C LEU A 161 7.34 11.56 20.86
N LYS A 162 8.15 12.04 21.81
CA LYS A 162 9.48 11.52 22.14
C LYS A 162 10.49 11.60 20.99
N PHE A 163 10.34 12.59 20.10
CA PHE A 163 11.37 12.91 19.10
C PHE A 163 12.41 13.86 19.71
N LYS A 164 13.65 13.40 19.82
CA LYS A 164 14.74 14.13 20.48
C LYS A 164 15.37 15.20 19.59
N GLU A 165 15.74 14.80 18.39
CA GLU A 165 16.34 15.68 17.39
C GLU A 165 15.27 16.34 16.52
N ILE A 166 15.41 17.66 16.35
CA ILE A 166 14.47 18.47 15.58
C ILE A 166 15.18 19.45 14.67
N ILE A 167 14.46 19.96 13.68
CA ILE A 167 14.85 21.04 12.80
C ILE A 167 13.82 22.16 12.96
N ILE A 168 14.30 23.39 13.14
CA ILE A 168 13.49 24.60 13.00
C ILE A 168 13.89 25.29 11.72
N GLU A 169 12.93 25.55 10.83
CA GLU A 169 13.20 26.11 9.51
C GLU A 169 12.15 27.14 9.08
N GLN A 170 12.48 27.91 8.06
CA GLN A 170 11.58 28.86 7.42
C GLN A 170 10.34 28.15 6.87
N PHE A 171 9.16 28.73 7.10
CA PHE A 171 7.95 28.28 6.43
C PHE A 171 7.93 28.75 4.97
N ILE A 172 7.95 27.79 4.05
CA ILE A 172 7.85 28.04 2.60
C ILE A 172 6.39 27.92 2.16
N THR A 173 5.91 28.93 1.46
CA THR A 173 4.60 28.93 0.80
C THR A 173 4.70 28.39 -0.62
N GLY A 174 3.69 27.66 -1.06
CA GLY A 174 3.61 27.11 -2.42
C GLY A 174 2.78 25.84 -2.46
N ASP A 175 2.74 25.19 -3.61
CA ASP A 175 2.17 23.86 -3.77
C ASP A 175 3.23 22.79 -3.53
N GLU A 176 2.83 21.70 -2.87
CA GLU A 176 3.68 20.53 -2.69
C GLU A 176 3.63 19.64 -3.94
N VAL A 177 4.72 19.66 -4.72
CA VAL A 177 4.88 18.89 -5.95
C VAL A 177 5.85 17.74 -5.68
N ARG A 178 5.37 16.52 -5.88
CA ARG A 178 6.19 15.31 -5.87
C ARG A 178 6.69 15.03 -7.28
N ILE A 179 8.00 14.90 -7.45
CA ILE A 179 8.69 14.75 -8.72
C ILE A 179 9.44 13.42 -8.72
N PHE A 180 9.34 12.65 -9.80
CA PHE A 180 10.17 11.46 -10.02
C PHE A 180 11.32 11.79 -10.98
N VAL A 181 12.54 11.56 -10.50
CA VAL A 181 13.78 11.73 -11.27
C VAL A 181 14.51 10.39 -11.30
N LEU A 182 15.06 10.04 -12.47
CA LEU A 182 15.89 8.87 -12.68
C LEU A 182 17.11 9.31 -13.50
N GLY A 183 18.30 9.14 -12.94
CA GLY A 183 19.55 9.61 -13.53
C GLY A 183 19.56 11.12 -13.75
N ASP A 184 19.63 11.54 -15.01
CA ASP A 184 19.67 12.92 -15.47
C ASP A 184 18.32 13.43 -16.01
N GLN A 185 17.25 12.65 -15.85
CA GLN A 185 15.94 12.97 -16.42
C GLN A 185 14.83 13.02 -15.36
N LEU A 186 14.01 14.06 -15.44
CA LEU A 186 12.72 14.14 -14.78
C LEU A 186 11.65 13.47 -15.64
N PHE A 187 10.92 12.52 -15.06
CA PHE A 187 9.86 11.80 -15.77
C PHE A 187 8.47 12.37 -15.49
N SER A 188 8.13 12.62 -14.23
CA SER A 188 6.79 13.08 -13.87
C SER A 188 6.79 13.96 -12.63
N ALA A 189 5.85 14.90 -12.57
CA ALA A 189 5.60 15.76 -11.42
C ALA A 189 4.10 15.80 -11.10
N VAL A 190 3.77 15.57 -9.84
CA VAL A 190 2.40 15.47 -9.35
C VAL A 190 2.20 16.41 -8.17
N ASN A 191 1.27 17.36 -8.31
CA ASN A 191 0.76 18.15 -7.20
C ASN A 191 -0.23 17.30 -6.40
N ARG A 192 0.00 17.16 -5.10
CA ARG A 192 -0.88 16.43 -4.19
C ARG A 192 -1.84 17.41 -3.54
N ILE A 193 -3.01 17.61 -4.13
CA ILE A 193 -3.97 18.56 -3.56
C ILE A 193 -4.70 17.94 -2.34
N PRO A 194 -5.03 18.74 -1.30
CA PRO A 194 -5.73 18.23 -0.14
C PRO A 194 -7.08 17.58 -0.48
N ALA A 195 -7.55 16.71 0.42
CA ALA A 195 -8.86 16.05 0.29
C ALA A 195 -9.94 17.09 -0.02
N ASN A 196 -10.75 16.86 -1.04
CA ASN A 196 -11.67 17.86 -1.56
C ASN A 196 -12.90 17.24 -2.22
N VAL A 197 -13.95 18.04 -2.41
CA VAL A 197 -15.11 17.73 -3.26
C VAL A 197 -15.44 18.93 -4.14
N VAL A 198 -16.06 18.70 -5.29
CA VAL A 198 -16.54 19.77 -6.19
C VAL A 198 -18.06 19.81 -6.13
N GLY A 199 -18.60 20.98 -5.81
CA GLY A 199 -20.04 21.20 -5.75
C GLY A 199 -20.71 21.00 -7.10
N ASP A 200 -21.88 20.38 -7.10
CA ASP A 200 -22.77 20.28 -8.25
C ASP A 200 -24.05 21.11 -8.07
N GLY A 201 -24.16 21.87 -6.97
CA GLY A 201 -25.32 22.70 -6.64
C GLY A 201 -26.55 21.92 -6.16
N GLN A 202 -26.49 20.59 -6.02
CA GLN A 202 -27.64 19.74 -5.68
C GLN A 202 -27.40 18.86 -4.46
N ARG A 203 -26.18 18.33 -4.30
CA ARG A 203 -25.85 17.34 -3.26
C ARG A 203 -25.03 17.95 -2.13
N SER A 204 -25.21 17.41 -0.93
CA SER A 204 -24.46 17.83 0.25
C SER A 204 -23.00 17.37 0.17
N ILE A 205 -22.13 18.02 0.94
CA ILE A 205 -20.72 17.63 1.07
C ILE A 205 -20.59 16.15 1.45
N ARG A 206 -21.43 15.62 2.35
CA ARG A 206 -21.43 14.20 2.72
C ARG A 206 -21.64 13.30 1.50
N THR A 207 -22.69 13.55 0.71
CA THR A 207 -22.99 12.73 -0.47
C THR A 207 -21.88 12.83 -1.51
N LEU A 208 -21.29 14.02 -1.70
CA LEU A 208 -20.16 14.20 -2.62
C LEU A 208 -18.91 13.42 -2.15
N ILE A 209 -18.66 13.34 -0.84
CA ILE A 209 -17.58 12.52 -0.27
C ILE A 209 -17.82 11.05 -0.56
N ASP A 210 -19.04 10.55 -0.31
CA ASP A 210 -19.38 9.14 -0.51
C ASP A 210 -19.20 8.74 -1.98
N MET A 211 -19.70 9.56 -2.90
CA MET A 211 -19.52 9.34 -4.34
C MET A 211 -18.05 9.33 -4.77
N LYS A 212 -17.26 10.27 -4.25
CA LYS A 212 -15.84 10.35 -4.56
C LYS A 212 -15.07 9.16 -3.99
N ASN A 213 -15.45 8.66 -2.82
CA ASN A 213 -14.85 7.45 -2.25
C ASN A 213 -15.18 6.20 -3.08
N GLU A 214 -16.37 6.08 -3.64
CA GLU A 214 -16.68 5.00 -4.60
C GLU A 214 -15.86 5.12 -5.88
N GLU A 215 -15.66 6.34 -6.40
CA GLU A 215 -14.77 6.57 -7.55
C GLU A 215 -13.32 6.18 -7.25
N ARG A 216 -12.81 6.51 -6.06
CA ARG A 216 -11.44 6.18 -5.62
C ARG A 216 -11.19 4.67 -5.53
N LYS A 217 -12.21 3.83 -5.28
CA LYS A 217 -12.07 2.37 -5.31
C LYS A 217 -11.69 1.83 -6.69
N ASN A 218 -11.97 2.58 -7.75
CA ASN A 218 -11.59 2.18 -9.10
C ASN A 218 -10.20 2.70 -9.51
N VAL A 219 -9.49 3.39 -8.60
CA VAL A 219 -8.14 3.90 -8.83
C VAL A 219 -7.17 3.06 -7.99
N PRO A 220 -6.28 2.24 -8.60
CA PRO A 220 -5.44 1.30 -7.85
C PRO A 220 -4.64 1.96 -6.72
N HIS A 221 -4.10 3.16 -6.95
CA HIS A 221 -3.33 3.89 -5.94
C HIS A 221 -4.17 4.51 -4.81
N LEU A 222 -5.48 4.70 -5.02
CA LEU A 222 -6.39 5.36 -4.08
C LEU A 222 -7.39 4.39 -3.43
N TYR A 223 -7.39 3.12 -3.84
CA TYR A 223 -8.32 2.07 -3.42
C TYR A 223 -8.51 2.01 -1.90
N ASP A 224 -7.41 2.05 -1.14
CA ASP A 224 -7.41 1.98 0.32
C ASP A 224 -7.27 3.35 1.02
N ARG A 225 -7.42 4.44 0.26
CA ARG A 225 -7.18 5.83 0.71
C ARG A 225 -8.44 6.69 0.60
N PRO A 226 -9.55 6.33 1.27
CA PRO A 226 -10.76 7.12 1.22
C PRO A 226 -10.58 8.45 1.96
N ILE A 227 -11.40 9.43 1.61
CA ILE A 227 -11.65 10.63 2.41
C ILE A 227 -12.40 10.19 3.67
N LYS A 228 -11.70 10.17 4.80
CA LYS A 228 -12.25 9.80 6.11
C LYS A 228 -12.92 10.98 6.78
N LEU A 229 -14.08 10.74 7.41
CA LEU A 229 -14.78 11.71 8.25
C LEU A 229 -14.11 11.77 9.64
N ASP A 230 -12.97 12.46 9.71
CA ASP A 230 -12.17 12.60 10.93
C ASP A 230 -12.24 14.01 11.54
N ARG A 231 -11.61 14.18 12.70
CA ARG A 231 -11.57 15.47 13.42
C ARG A 231 -11.00 16.60 12.56
N GLN A 232 -9.99 16.32 11.75
CA GLN A 232 -9.36 17.33 10.88
C GLN A 232 -10.37 17.84 9.84
N LEU A 233 -11.17 16.93 9.28
CA LEU A 233 -12.24 17.30 8.35
C LEU A 233 -13.29 18.20 9.00
N TYR A 234 -13.80 17.82 10.17
CA TYR A 234 -14.78 18.64 10.89
C TYR A 234 -14.24 20.02 11.27
N THR A 235 -12.97 20.10 11.69
CA THR A 235 -12.32 21.38 11.99
C THR A 235 -12.24 22.27 10.76
N THR A 236 -11.79 21.72 9.62
CA THR A 236 -11.63 22.48 8.36
C THR A 236 -12.97 23.01 7.85
N LEU A 237 -14.03 22.20 7.92
CA LEU A 237 -15.38 22.63 7.56
C LEU A 237 -15.88 23.76 8.47
N ARG A 238 -15.70 23.61 9.78
CA ARG A 238 -16.13 24.63 10.78
C ARG A 238 -15.41 25.96 10.57
N GLU A 239 -14.10 25.94 10.35
CA GLU A 239 -13.30 27.14 10.04
C GLU A 239 -13.78 27.83 8.75
N SER A 240 -14.30 27.06 7.79
CA SER A 240 -14.86 27.57 6.54
C SER A 240 -16.33 27.97 6.64
N GLY A 241 -16.96 27.86 7.81
CA GLY A 241 -18.39 28.11 8.01
C GLY A 241 -19.31 27.10 7.31
N LEU A 242 -18.83 25.88 7.04
CA LEU A 242 -19.54 24.82 6.33
C LEU A 242 -19.86 23.64 7.27
N THR A 243 -20.84 22.84 6.87
CA THR A 243 -21.21 21.57 7.52
C THR A 243 -21.29 20.45 6.47
N LEU A 244 -21.35 19.20 6.91
CA LEU A 244 -21.52 18.06 6.00
C LEU A 244 -22.83 18.12 5.19
N ASP A 245 -23.84 18.82 5.70
CA ASP A 245 -25.15 19.00 5.05
C ASP A 245 -25.17 20.20 4.08
N THR A 246 -24.12 21.00 4.06
CA THR A 246 -24.02 22.14 3.14
C THR A 246 -23.98 21.64 1.70
N ILE A 247 -24.77 22.27 0.83
CA ILE A 247 -24.77 22.03 -0.63
C ILE A 247 -23.84 23.07 -1.28
N PRO A 248 -22.65 22.70 -1.76
CA PRO A 248 -21.74 23.65 -2.38
C PRO A 248 -22.25 24.07 -3.77
N LYS A 249 -22.04 25.35 -4.12
CA LYS A 249 -22.36 25.88 -5.45
C LYS A 249 -21.69 25.05 -6.55
N TYR A 250 -22.35 24.94 -7.70
CA TYR A 250 -21.81 24.25 -8.87
C TYR A 250 -20.39 24.75 -9.22
N GLY A 251 -19.46 23.82 -9.43
CA GLY A 251 -18.07 24.09 -9.78
C GLY A 251 -17.17 24.54 -8.61
N ARG A 252 -17.73 24.86 -7.43
CA ARG A 252 -16.94 25.27 -6.27
C ARG A 252 -16.22 24.06 -5.66
N ARG A 253 -14.90 24.06 -5.70
CA ARG A 253 -14.07 23.09 -4.96
C ARG A 253 -14.04 23.46 -3.48
N ILE A 254 -14.35 22.50 -2.62
CA ILE A 254 -14.27 22.61 -1.16
C ILE A 254 -13.15 21.71 -0.68
N PHE A 255 -12.14 22.30 -0.06
CA PHE A 255 -11.09 21.55 0.63
C PHE A 255 -11.60 21.10 2.01
N LEU A 256 -11.43 19.81 2.26
CA LEU A 256 -11.90 19.11 3.44
C LEU A 256 -10.78 18.95 4.47
N LYS A 257 -9.52 19.07 4.06
CA LYS A 257 -8.35 19.00 4.95
C LYS A 257 -7.31 20.04 4.54
N LYS A 258 -6.42 20.37 5.47
CA LYS A 258 -5.25 21.22 5.21
C LYS A 258 -4.05 20.45 4.67
N THR A 259 -3.98 19.15 4.95
CA THR A 259 -2.88 18.28 4.50
C THR A 259 -3.15 17.74 3.10
N SER A 260 -2.10 17.78 2.28
CA SER A 260 -1.99 17.36 0.87
C SER A 260 -1.83 15.84 0.69
N ASN A 261 -1.55 15.09 1.76
CA ASN A 261 -1.25 13.66 1.67
C ASN A 261 -2.36 12.83 1.00
N VAL A 262 -1.98 12.05 -0.02
CA VAL A 262 -2.87 11.13 -0.73
C VAL A 262 -3.47 10.09 0.22
N SER A 263 -2.70 9.61 1.21
CA SER A 263 -3.15 8.70 2.28
C SER A 263 -4.27 9.28 3.15
N SER A 264 -4.40 10.61 3.19
CA SER A 264 -5.44 11.33 3.92
C SER A 264 -6.67 11.67 3.07
N GLY A 265 -6.73 11.17 1.83
CA GLY A 265 -7.80 11.43 0.88
C GLY A 265 -7.49 12.52 -0.16
N GLY A 266 -6.24 12.97 -0.24
CA GLY A 266 -5.79 13.89 -1.29
C GLY A 266 -5.87 13.30 -2.69
N ASP A 267 -5.85 14.17 -3.71
CA ASP A 267 -5.85 13.77 -5.12
C ASP A 267 -4.48 14.06 -5.76
N PRO A 268 -3.88 13.09 -6.48
CA PRO A 268 -2.72 13.34 -7.32
C PRO A 268 -3.16 14.02 -8.63
N ILE A 269 -2.60 15.19 -8.92
CA ILE A 269 -2.79 15.93 -10.18
C ILE A 269 -1.44 16.03 -10.88
N ASP A 270 -1.34 15.50 -12.10
CA ASP A 270 -0.16 15.67 -12.92
C ASP A 270 0.00 17.14 -13.34
N VAL A 271 1.20 17.66 -13.06
CA VAL A 271 1.64 19.04 -13.34
C VAL A 271 2.99 19.03 -14.07
N THR A 272 3.38 17.89 -14.65
CA THR A 272 4.67 17.72 -15.33
C THR A 272 4.91 18.84 -16.34
N ASP A 273 3.96 19.04 -17.25
CA ASP A 273 4.04 20.06 -18.32
C ASP A 273 4.01 21.51 -17.79
N GLN A 274 3.70 21.74 -16.51
CA GLN A 274 3.69 23.07 -15.88
C GLN A 274 5.05 23.47 -15.30
N LEU A 275 5.95 22.51 -15.04
CA LEU A 275 7.28 22.81 -14.54
C LEU A 275 8.12 23.51 -15.62
N THR A 276 8.65 24.68 -15.25
CA THR A 276 9.60 25.45 -16.06
C THR A 276 10.94 24.71 -16.21
N PRO A 277 11.75 25.04 -17.23
CA PRO A 277 13.09 24.46 -17.38
C PRO A 277 13.95 24.58 -16.12
N GLU A 278 13.87 25.72 -15.42
CA GLU A 278 14.66 25.97 -14.21
C GLU A 278 14.27 25.02 -13.06
N LEU A 279 12.97 24.80 -12.85
CA LEU A 279 12.49 23.85 -11.81
C LEU A 279 12.82 22.40 -12.16
N ARG A 280 12.79 22.05 -13.46
CA ARG A 280 13.17 20.72 -13.94
C ARG A 280 14.65 20.45 -13.71
N GLU A 281 15.50 21.40 -14.07
CA GLU A 281 16.95 21.29 -13.85
C GLU A 281 17.27 21.21 -12.35
N MET A 282 16.62 22.04 -11.51
CA MET A 282 16.76 21.97 -10.06
C MET A 282 16.42 20.57 -9.50
N ALA A 283 15.34 19.94 -9.99
CA ALA A 283 14.96 18.61 -9.55
C ALA A 283 16.00 17.54 -9.96
N VAL A 284 16.57 17.64 -11.16
CA VAL A 284 17.64 16.75 -11.63
C VAL A 284 18.92 16.96 -10.79
N GLN A 285 19.34 18.21 -10.60
CA GLN A 285 20.49 18.57 -9.78
C GLN A 285 20.33 18.05 -8.34
N ALA A 286 19.13 18.14 -7.77
CA ALA A 286 18.84 17.62 -6.43
C ALA A 286 19.02 16.10 -6.32
N CYS A 287 18.61 15.33 -7.34
CA CYS A 287 18.86 13.89 -7.38
C CYS A 287 20.37 13.59 -7.50
N GLN A 288 21.07 14.31 -8.38
CA GLN A 288 22.50 14.13 -8.64
C GLN A 288 23.39 14.60 -7.47
N ALA A 289 22.88 15.47 -6.60
CA ALA A 289 23.61 15.96 -5.42
C ALA A 289 23.94 14.84 -4.43
N VAL A 290 23.20 13.73 -4.43
CA VAL A 290 23.42 12.60 -3.52
C VAL A 290 24.15 11.47 -4.27
N PRO A 291 25.40 11.14 -3.88
CA PRO A 291 26.14 10.05 -4.51
C PRO A 291 25.41 8.71 -4.38
N GLY A 292 25.35 7.93 -5.47
CA GLY A 292 24.71 6.62 -5.47
C GLY A 292 23.17 6.66 -5.48
N LEU A 293 22.54 7.83 -5.66
CA LEU A 293 21.09 7.96 -5.81
C LEU A 293 20.68 7.82 -7.29
N ALA A 294 20.43 6.58 -7.73
CA ALA A 294 20.06 6.30 -9.12
C ALA A 294 18.71 6.91 -9.53
N HIS A 295 17.74 6.92 -8.63
CA HIS A 295 16.46 7.61 -8.80
C HIS A 295 15.92 8.08 -7.45
N CYS A 296 15.00 9.04 -7.47
CA CYS A 296 14.33 9.48 -6.27
C CYS A 296 12.92 10.02 -6.53
N GLY A 297 12.10 10.02 -5.47
CA GLY A 297 10.95 10.90 -5.37
C GLY A 297 11.33 12.14 -4.60
N LEU A 298 11.43 13.25 -5.30
CA LEU A 298 11.72 14.55 -4.74
C LEU A 298 10.41 15.25 -4.36
N ASP A 299 10.33 15.80 -3.15
CA ASP A 299 9.27 16.73 -2.79
C ASP A 299 9.77 18.17 -2.85
N MET A 300 9.09 18.99 -3.64
CA MET A 300 9.41 20.40 -3.83
C MET A 300 8.21 21.25 -3.44
N MET A 301 8.44 22.32 -2.68
CA MET A 301 7.48 23.42 -2.58
C MET A 301 7.70 24.34 -3.77
N VAL A 302 6.66 24.50 -4.59
CA VAL A 302 6.70 25.31 -5.80
C VAL A 302 5.81 26.54 -5.64
N ASP A 303 6.43 27.71 -5.73
CA ASP A 303 5.74 28.97 -5.95
C ASP A 303 5.66 29.23 -7.46
N TRP A 304 4.51 28.90 -8.03
CA TRP A 304 4.25 29.02 -9.47
C TRP A 304 4.28 30.47 -9.96
N GLU A 305 3.89 31.45 -9.12
CA GLU A 305 3.82 32.85 -9.52
C GLU A 305 5.22 33.45 -9.68
N ASN A 306 6.14 33.08 -8.79
CA ASN A 306 7.51 33.59 -8.78
C ASN A 306 8.54 32.63 -9.41
N ASN A 307 8.12 31.48 -9.91
CA ASN A 307 8.96 30.41 -10.44
C ASN A 307 10.08 30.00 -9.46
N LYS A 308 9.72 29.76 -8.20
CA LYS A 308 10.68 29.36 -7.15
C LYS A 308 10.36 27.96 -6.64
N GLY A 309 11.40 27.15 -6.49
CA GLY A 309 11.34 25.81 -5.91
C GLY A 309 12.20 25.72 -4.66
N PHE A 310 11.72 25.00 -3.65
CA PHE A 310 12.50 24.61 -2.48
C PHE A 310 12.35 23.11 -2.26
N VAL A 311 13.45 22.37 -2.27
CA VAL A 311 13.44 20.92 -2.04
C VAL A 311 13.25 20.63 -0.55
N ILE A 312 12.23 19.84 -0.25
CA ILE A 312 11.82 19.52 1.13
C ILE A 312 12.34 18.15 1.55
N GLU A 313 12.31 17.17 0.66
CA GLU A 313 12.67 15.77 0.94
C GLU A 313 13.12 15.07 -0.35
N LEU A 314 14.06 14.13 -0.21
CA LEU A 314 14.41 13.15 -1.25
C LEU A 314 14.06 11.75 -0.73
N ASN A 315 13.29 10.99 -1.49
CA ASN A 315 12.88 9.64 -1.13
C ASN A 315 13.54 8.61 -2.05
N THR A 316 14.27 7.65 -1.48
CA THR A 316 14.91 6.54 -2.21
C THR A 316 13.94 5.44 -2.65
N ARG A 317 12.76 5.38 -2.01
CA ARG A 317 11.70 4.41 -2.31
C ARG A 317 10.38 5.11 -2.57
N PRO A 318 10.28 5.91 -3.65
CA PRO A 318 9.07 6.68 -3.91
C PRO A 318 7.86 5.82 -4.25
N GLY A 319 6.69 6.20 -3.73
CA GLY A 319 5.43 5.62 -4.16
C GLY A 319 5.06 6.10 -5.56
N ILE A 320 5.26 5.27 -6.59
CA ILE A 320 5.07 5.69 -7.99
C ILE A 320 3.62 5.72 -8.45
N GLY A 321 2.69 5.15 -7.68
CA GLY A 321 1.29 5.03 -8.10
C GLY A 321 0.56 6.37 -8.32
N SER A 322 1.04 7.48 -7.74
CA SER A 322 0.50 8.82 -8.04
C SER A 322 0.84 9.30 -9.45
N PHE A 323 1.99 8.88 -10.00
CA PHE A 323 2.40 9.16 -11.38
C PHE A 323 1.69 8.24 -12.39
N LEU A 324 1.40 7.00 -11.98
CA LEU A 324 0.72 6.00 -12.83
C LEU A 324 -0.78 6.21 -12.94
N PHE A 325 -1.41 6.70 -11.85
CA PHE A 325 -2.86 6.83 -11.75
C PHE A 325 -3.26 8.22 -11.23
N PRO A 326 -2.90 9.31 -11.93
CA PRO A 326 -3.34 10.64 -11.54
C PRO A 326 -4.86 10.79 -11.71
N MET A 327 -5.47 11.61 -10.85
CA MET A 327 -6.88 11.99 -10.97
C MET A 327 -7.07 13.04 -12.06
N GLU A 328 -6.10 13.91 -12.31
CA GLU A 328 -6.16 14.90 -13.40
C GLU A 328 -4.78 14.95 -14.08
N GLY A 329 -4.74 15.10 -15.41
CA GLY A 329 -3.50 15.11 -16.21
C GLY A 329 -3.14 13.76 -16.85
N LYS A 330 -1.86 13.54 -17.16
CA LYS A 330 -1.36 12.37 -17.90
C LYS A 330 -0.62 11.40 -16.97
N ALA A 331 -0.82 10.09 -17.18
CA ALA A 331 -0.02 9.07 -16.51
C ALA A 331 1.36 8.91 -17.19
N GLU A 332 2.38 8.65 -16.38
CA GLU A 332 3.75 8.41 -16.87
C GLU A 332 4.20 6.96 -16.56
N ASP A 333 4.88 6.33 -17.51
CA ASP A 333 5.32 4.93 -17.40
C ASP A 333 6.66 4.80 -16.66
N ILE A 334 6.60 5.08 -15.36
CA ILE A 334 7.75 4.97 -14.45
C ILE A 334 8.30 3.53 -14.37
N PRO A 335 7.48 2.45 -14.31
CA PRO A 335 7.97 1.07 -14.38
C PRO A 335 8.86 0.82 -15.60
N LYS A 336 8.42 1.26 -16.79
CA LYS A 336 9.22 1.15 -18.02
C LYS A 336 10.57 1.83 -17.86
N ALA A 337 10.60 3.07 -17.34
CA ALA A 337 11.84 3.82 -17.14
C ALA A 337 12.80 3.13 -16.17
N ILE A 338 12.30 2.55 -15.07
CA ILE A 338 13.12 1.80 -14.12
C ILE A 338 13.71 0.55 -14.79
N ILE A 339 12.91 -0.25 -15.49
CA ILE A 339 13.42 -1.46 -16.15
C ILE A 339 14.39 -1.12 -17.29
N ASP A 340 14.16 -0.02 -18.02
CA ASP A 340 15.08 0.50 -19.04
C ASP A 340 16.46 0.83 -18.48
N ASP A 341 16.54 1.32 -17.25
CA ASP A 341 17.81 1.64 -16.57
C ASP A 341 18.51 0.37 -16.08
N TYR A 342 17.79 -0.55 -15.44
CA TYR A 342 18.38 -1.77 -14.85
C TYR A 342 18.71 -2.85 -15.90
N PHE A 343 17.89 -3.00 -16.95
CA PHE A 343 18.01 -4.01 -18.01
C PHE A 343 17.93 -3.36 -19.40
N PRO A 344 18.95 -2.58 -19.80
CA PRO A 344 18.91 -1.80 -21.05
C PRO A 344 18.77 -2.66 -22.32
N GLU A 345 19.17 -3.93 -22.28
CA GLU A 345 18.99 -4.90 -23.37
C GLU A 345 17.53 -5.24 -23.65
N THR A 346 16.61 -4.94 -22.73
CA THR A 346 15.17 -5.22 -22.87
C THR A 346 14.37 -4.05 -23.47
N LYS A 347 15.00 -2.90 -23.76
CA LYS A 347 14.32 -1.66 -24.19
C LYS A 347 13.46 -1.81 -25.46
N GLU A 348 13.86 -2.70 -26.36
CA GLU A 348 13.15 -2.98 -27.63
C GLU A 348 11.90 -3.85 -27.43
N ILE A 349 11.70 -4.43 -26.24
CA ILE A 349 10.52 -5.24 -25.92
C ILE A 349 9.39 -4.32 -25.47
N HIS A 350 8.45 -4.06 -26.37
CA HIS A 350 7.32 -3.17 -26.10
C HIS A 350 6.15 -3.88 -25.38
N THR A 351 5.86 -3.46 -24.16
CA THR A 351 4.82 -4.05 -23.29
C THR A 351 3.49 -3.27 -23.31
N MET A 352 3.41 -2.15 -24.03
CA MET A 352 2.24 -1.25 -24.08
C MET A 352 0.94 -1.93 -24.56
N HIS A 353 1.04 -3.02 -25.31
CA HIS A 353 -0.09 -3.82 -25.78
C HIS A 353 -0.19 -5.17 -25.08
N SER A 354 0.64 -5.42 -24.06
CA SER A 354 0.60 -6.66 -23.31
C SER A 354 -0.72 -6.76 -22.55
N ASN A 355 -1.42 -7.87 -22.79
CA ASN A 355 -2.69 -8.20 -22.18
C ASN A 355 -2.55 -9.30 -21.14
N VAL A 356 -1.36 -9.53 -20.56
CA VAL A 356 -1.13 -10.61 -19.58
C VAL A 356 -0.64 -10.09 -18.25
N TYR A 357 -1.00 -10.77 -17.15
CA TYR A 357 -0.47 -10.50 -15.82
C TYR A 357 -0.35 -11.79 -15.00
N PHE A 358 0.54 -11.83 -14.00
CA PHE A 358 0.74 -13.01 -13.17
C PHE A 358 -0.16 -13.01 -11.91
N ASP A 359 -0.29 -14.18 -11.29
CA ASP A 359 -1.14 -14.39 -10.10
C ASP A 359 -0.52 -13.88 -8.80
N PHE A 360 -0.53 -12.55 -8.63
CA PHE A 360 0.02 -11.91 -7.44
C PHE A 360 -0.71 -12.25 -6.15
N LYS A 361 -2.01 -12.60 -6.21
CA LYS A 361 -2.78 -12.97 -5.02
C LYS A 361 -2.17 -14.19 -4.35
N THR A 362 -2.01 -15.28 -5.11
CA THR A 362 -1.42 -16.52 -4.62
C THR A 362 0.01 -16.30 -4.14
N ILE A 363 0.82 -15.53 -4.88
CA ILE A 363 2.19 -15.21 -4.47
C ILE A 363 2.19 -14.49 -3.10
N ASN A 364 1.40 -13.43 -2.97
CA ASN A 364 1.33 -12.62 -1.76
C ASN A 364 0.79 -13.44 -0.56
N GLU A 365 -0.23 -14.26 -0.75
CA GLU A 365 -0.77 -15.12 0.33
C GLU A 365 0.24 -16.18 0.79
N THR A 366 0.91 -16.86 -0.15
CA THR A 366 1.88 -17.94 0.12
C THR A 366 3.16 -17.44 0.79
N LEU A 367 3.61 -16.23 0.46
CA LEU A 367 4.77 -15.63 1.13
C LEU A 367 4.41 -15.10 2.53
N ASN A 368 3.25 -14.44 2.67
CA ASN A 368 2.85 -13.87 3.96
C ASN A 368 2.49 -14.93 5.01
N ASN A 369 1.91 -16.06 4.61
CA ASN A 369 1.62 -17.17 5.52
C ASN A 369 2.86 -18.02 5.86
N GLY A 370 4.00 -17.77 5.20
CA GLY A 370 5.25 -18.47 5.42
C GLY A 370 5.25 -19.92 4.92
N ALA A 371 4.37 -20.28 3.97
CA ALA A 371 4.38 -21.61 3.36
C ALA A 371 5.66 -21.84 2.55
N VAL A 372 6.22 -20.77 1.97
CA VAL A 372 7.52 -20.75 1.28
C VAL A 372 8.25 -19.44 1.58
N GLU A 373 9.57 -19.43 1.42
CA GLU A 373 10.39 -18.22 1.57
C GLU A 373 10.57 -17.46 0.25
N GLU A 374 10.43 -18.15 -0.88
CA GLU A 374 10.67 -17.65 -2.23
C GLU A 374 9.76 -18.33 -3.26
N ILE A 375 9.37 -17.59 -4.31
CA ILE A 375 8.55 -18.04 -5.44
C ILE A 375 9.08 -17.41 -6.73
N GLU A 376 9.59 -18.24 -7.63
CA GLU A 376 9.83 -17.85 -9.03
C GLU A 376 8.51 -17.84 -9.79
N VAL A 377 8.22 -16.75 -10.49
CA VAL A 377 7.00 -16.57 -11.27
C VAL A 377 7.15 -17.26 -12.62
N ALA A 378 6.14 -18.03 -13.03
CA ALA A 378 6.11 -18.68 -14.34
C ALA A 378 6.40 -17.66 -15.46
N PRO A 379 7.22 -18.01 -16.47
CA PRO A 379 7.65 -17.07 -17.50
C PRO A 379 6.46 -16.52 -18.30
N VAL A 380 6.63 -15.30 -18.82
CA VAL A 380 5.63 -14.69 -19.71
C VAL A 380 5.51 -15.52 -21.00
N PRO A 381 4.29 -15.74 -21.53
CA PRO A 381 4.13 -16.35 -22.84
C PRO A 381 4.83 -15.53 -23.93
N THR A 382 5.57 -16.18 -24.83
CA THR A 382 6.35 -15.53 -25.89
C THR A 382 5.52 -15.01 -27.06
N ASP A 383 4.31 -15.55 -27.25
CA ASP A 383 3.42 -15.23 -28.38
C ASP A 383 2.20 -14.43 -27.93
N ASN A 384 1.49 -13.83 -28.90
CA ASN A 384 0.20 -13.19 -28.66
C ASN A 384 -0.75 -14.12 -27.92
N VAL A 385 -1.27 -13.66 -26.78
CA VAL A 385 -2.25 -14.41 -26.00
C VAL A 385 -3.65 -14.13 -26.53
N TYR A 386 -4.26 -15.16 -27.09
CA TYR A 386 -5.66 -15.16 -27.51
C TYR A 386 -6.53 -15.53 -26.31
N ALA A 387 -7.65 -14.84 -26.14
CA ALA A 387 -8.57 -15.09 -25.05
C ALA A 387 -10.01 -15.19 -25.56
N LYS A 388 -10.78 -16.09 -24.95
CA LYS A 388 -12.20 -16.25 -25.21
C LYS A 388 -12.96 -16.50 -23.93
N LYS A 389 -14.10 -15.81 -23.78
CA LYS A 389 -15.00 -16.00 -22.67
C LYS A 389 -16.15 -16.92 -23.08
N PHE A 390 -16.45 -17.89 -22.24
CA PHE A 390 -17.54 -18.82 -22.39
C PHE A 390 -18.52 -18.65 -21.23
N ILE A 391 -19.81 -18.51 -21.53
CA ILE A 391 -20.88 -18.56 -20.53
C ILE A 391 -21.62 -19.88 -20.73
N LEU A 392 -21.58 -20.72 -19.69
CA LEU A 392 -22.32 -21.97 -19.63
C LEU A 392 -23.51 -21.82 -18.71
N SER A 393 -24.71 -22.15 -19.22
CA SER A 393 -25.95 -22.18 -18.44
C SER A 393 -26.47 -23.60 -18.28
N GLY A 394 -27.20 -23.86 -17.19
CA GLY A 394 -27.80 -25.17 -16.91
C GLY A 394 -26.81 -26.22 -16.38
N VAL A 395 -25.61 -25.78 -15.97
CA VAL A 395 -24.55 -26.67 -15.46
C VAL A 395 -24.87 -27.12 -14.04
N ILE A 396 -24.65 -28.40 -13.75
CA ILE A 396 -24.59 -28.89 -12.38
C ILE A 396 -23.23 -28.47 -11.81
N GLN A 397 -23.25 -27.54 -10.87
CA GLN A 397 -22.06 -26.94 -10.29
C GLN A 397 -21.41 -27.88 -9.26
N ASP A 398 -20.69 -28.90 -9.74
CA ASP A 398 -19.90 -29.83 -8.91
C ASP A 398 -18.41 -29.46 -8.90
N ARG A 399 -17.79 -29.50 -7.71
CA ARG A 399 -16.34 -29.33 -7.49
C ARG A 399 -15.50 -30.21 -8.43
N ASN A 400 -15.91 -31.47 -8.65
CA ASN A 400 -15.17 -32.36 -9.53
C ASN A 400 -15.22 -31.93 -10.99
N TYR A 401 -16.32 -31.29 -11.41
CA TYR A 401 -16.45 -30.77 -12.76
C TYR A 401 -15.54 -29.56 -12.97
N TYR A 402 -15.50 -28.64 -12.00
CA TYR A 402 -14.55 -27.51 -12.02
C TYR A 402 -13.09 -27.96 -12.09
N GLN A 403 -12.69 -28.92 -11.24
CA GLN A 403 -11.34 -29.46 -11.26
C GLN A 403 -11.01 -30.19 -12.57
N TRP A 404 -12.00 -30.89 -13.15
CA TRP A 404 -11.83 -31.53 -14.45
C TRP A 404 -11.63 -30.51 -15.58
N LEU A 405 -12.42 -29.44 -15.63
CA LEU A 405 -12.25 -28.34 -16.60
C LEU A 405 -10.89 -27.68 -16.47
N ARG A 406 -10.48 -27.32 -15.24
CA ARG A 406 -9.15 -26.78 -14.95
C ARG A 406 -8.04 -27.71 -15.44
N LYS A 407 -8.13 -29.01 -15.15
CA LYS A 407 -7.17 -30.00 -15.64
C LYS A 407 -7.10 -30.04 -17.16
N GLN A 408 -8.24 -29.96 -17.85
CA GLN A 408 -8.28 -29.93 -19.31
C GLN A 408 -7.64 -28.67 -19.90
N ALA A 409 -7.75 -27.52 -19.22
CA ALA A 409 -7.10 -26.29 -19.66
C ALA A 409 -5.58 -26.37 -19.47
N LEU A 410 -5.13 -26.76 -18.26
CA LEU A 410 -3.70 -26.87 -17.94
C LEU A 410 -2.97 -27.90 -18.82
N GLN A 411 -3.63 -29.01 -19.20
CA GLN A 411 -3.06 -30.01 -20.12
C GLN A 411 -2.84 -29.49 -21.56
N ARG A 412 -3.41 -28.33 -21.89
CA ARG A 412 -3.29 -27.66 -23.20
C ARG A 412 -2.49 -26.36 -23.09
N ASP A 413 -1.79 -26.15 -21.97
CA ASP A 413 -1.07 -24.92 -21.64
C ASP A 413 -1.96 -23.66 -21.72
N LEU A 414 -3.24 -23.81 -21.38
CA LEU A 414 -4.22 -22.73 -21.34
C LEU A 414 -4.34 -22.15 -19.94
N SER A 415 -4.33 -20.82 -19.87
CA SER A 415 -4.60 -20.02 -18.67
C SER A 415 -6.05 -19.54 -18.65
N GLY A 416 -6.50 -18.99 -17.53
CA GLY A 416 -7.83 -18.39 -17.39
C GLY A 416 -8.45 -18.60 -16.02
N TYR A 417 -9.78 -18.59 -15.97
CA TYR A 417 -10.50 -18.84 -14.73
C TYR A 417 -11.86 -19.47 -14.98
N ILE A 418 -12.42 -20.07 -13.93
CA ILE A 418 -13.82 -20.47 -13.88
C ILE A 418 -14.50 -19.75 -12.72
N LYS A 419 -15.63 -19.10 -12.98
CA LYS A 419 -16.42 -18.35 -12.00
C LYS A 419 -17.87 -18.79 -12.02
N ALA A 420 -18.42 -19.09 -10.84
CA ALA A 420 -19.86 -19.33 -10.71
C ALA A 420 -20.61 -17.98 -10.73
N LEU A 421 -21.67 -17.88 -11.53
CA LEU A 421 -22.50 -16.66 -11.64
C LEU A 421 -23.82 -16.76 -10.84
N GLY A 422 -24.11 -17.92 -10.25
CA GLY A 422 -25.40 -18.25 -9.64
C GLY A 422 -26.38 -18.87 -10.65
N ASN A 423 -27.54 -19.36 -10.19
CA ASN A 423 -28.61 -19.93 -11.05
C ASN A 423 -28.16 -21.00 -12.06
N ARG A 424 -27.17 -21.85 -11.72
CA ARG A 424 -26.57 -22.87 -12.62
C ARG A 424 -25.80 -22.28 -13.81
N ASP A 425 -25.46 -21.00 -13.76
CA ASP A 425 -24.63 -20.32 -14.74
C ASP A 425 -23.17 -20.23 -14.28
N MET A 426 -22.25 -20.32 -15.24
CA MET A 426 -20.82 -20.31 -15.05
C MET A 426 -20.14 -19.51 -16.15
N GLU A 427 -19.20 -18.66 -15.76
CA GLU A 427 -18.30 -17.95 -16.65
C GLU A 427 -16.95 -18.66 -16.67
N ILE A 428 -16.41 -18.89 -17.86
CA ILE A 428 -15.11 -19.52 -18.06
C ILE A 428 -14.32 -18.65 -19.02
N LEU A 429 -13.20 -18.10 -18.55
CA LEU A 429 -12.22 -17.45 -19.41
C LEU A 429 -11.14 -18.47 -19.76
N ILE A 430 -10.81 -18.59 -21.04
CA ILE A 430 -9.71 -19.42 -21.53
C ILE A 430 -8.81 -18.54 -22.37
N ALA A 431 -7.50 -18.67 -22.16
CA ALA A 431 -6.51 -17.92 -22.89
C ALA A 431 -5.21 -18.70 -23.08
N GLY A 432 -4.51 -18.44 -24.19
CA GLY A 432 -3.23 -19.07 -24.48
C GLY A 432 -2.61 -18.56 -25.78
N ALA A 433 -1.35 -18.92 -26.01
CA ALA A 433 -0.60 -18.57 -27.21
C ALA A 433 -1.19 -19.22 -28.48
N ASN A 434 -1.76 -20.42 -28.36
CA ASN A 434 -2.33 -21.15 -29.49
C ASN A 434 -3.83 -20.84 -29.66
N LYS A 435 -4.17 -20.00 -30.65
CA LYS A 435 -5.55 -19.65 -30.99
C LYS A 435 -6.44 -20.89 -31.25
N HIS A 436 -5.89 -21.93 -31.87
CA HIS A 436 -6.64 -23.15 -32.18
C HIS A 436 -7.08 -23.89 -30.91
N GLU A 437 -6.20 -23.99 -29.91
CA GLU A 437 -6.53 -24.62 -28.63
C GLU A 437 -7.58 -23.81 -27.85
N VAL A 438 -7.47 -22.48 -27.87
CA VAL A 438 -8.47 -21.58 -27.26
C VAL A 438 -9.84 -21.75 -27.93
N ASP A 439 -9.89 -21.77 -29.26
CA ASP A 439 -11.14 -21.94 -30.02
C ASP A 439 -11.76 -23.33 -29.88
N ASN A 440 -10.92 -24.37 -29.78
CA ASN A 440 -11.36 -25.75 -29.62
C ASN A 440 -11.74 -26.12 -28.19
N TYR A 441 -11.38 -25.32 -27.19
CA TYR A 441 -11.70 -25.63 -25.79
C TYR A 441 -13.21 -25.83 -25.56
N LYS A 442 -14.08 -25.20 -26.37
CA LYS A 442 -15.53 -25.45 -26.33
C LYS A 442 -15.94 -26.91 -26.48
N GLN A 443 -15.12 -27.73 -27.15
CA GLN A 443 -15.37 -29.16 -27.30
C GLN A 443 -15.30 -29.91 -25.96
N VAL A 444 -14.51 -29.40 -25.01
CA VAL A 444 -14.39 -29.96 -23.65
C VAL A 444 -15.76 -30.00 -22.97
N PHE A 445 -16.61 -28.99 -23.16
CA PHE A 445 -17.95 -28.93 -22.56
C PHE A 445 -18.89 -30.02 -23.08
N ASN A 446 -18.68 -30.51 -24.30
CA ASN A 446 -19.51 -31.56 -24.89
C ASN A 446 -19.20 -32.95 -24.34
N TYR A 447 -18.01 -33.17 -23.79
CA TYR A 447 -17.56 -34.49 -23.33
C TYR A 447 -18.31 -35.01 -22.09
N ARG A 448 -18.90 -34.10 -21.29
CA ARG A 448 -19.72 -34.43 -20.11
C ARG A 448 -21.12 -33.84 -20.18
N LYS A 449 -21.62 -33.59 -21.40
CA LYS A 449 -22.96 -33.01 -21.61
C LYS A 449 -24.07 -33.86 -21.02
N ASP A 450 -23.87 -35.18 -20.97
CA ASP A 450 -24.74 -36.18 -20.36
C ASP A 450 -25.02 -35.96 -18.87
N ARG A 451 -24.14 -35.24 -18.16
CA ARG A 451 -24.29 -34.92 -16.73
C ARG A 451 -25.03 -33.62 -16.45
N HIS A 452 -25.57 -32.96 -17.48
CA HIS A 452 -26.20 -31.65 -17.36
C HIS A 452 -27.56 -31.65 -18.06
N GLU A 453 -28.59 -31.17 -17.37
CA GLU A 453 -29.98 -31.28 -17.84
C GLU A 453 -30.27 -30.37 -19.05
N ASP A 454 -29.68 -29.17 -19.12
CA ASP A 454 -29.97 -28.16 -20.17
C ASP A 454 -28.76 -27.27 -20.49
N LEU A 455 -27.62 -27.88 -20.87
CA LEU A 455 -26.38 -27.15 -21.13
C LEU A 455 -26.49 -26.19 -22.34
N LYS A 456 -26.39 -24.88 -22.10
CA LYS A 456 -26.29 -23.85 -23.15
C LYS A 456 -24.93 -23.17 -23.08
N LEU A 457 -24.31 -22.96 -24.24
CA LEU A 457 -23.01 -22.30 -24.37
C LEU A 457 -23.16 -20.99 -25.15
N ARG A 458 -22.65 -19.90 -24.61
CA ARG A 458 -22.46 -18.62 -25.30
C ARG A 458 -20.98 -18.27 -25.33
N GLU A 459 -20.48 -17.90 -26.51
CA GLU A 459 -19.11 -17.41 -26.70
C GLU A 459 -19.13 -15.88 -26.77
N GLU A 460 -18.17 -15.25 -26.11
CA GLU A 460 -17.94 -13.81 -26.16
C GLU A 460 -16.46 -13.52 -26.40
N PRO A 461 -16.13 -12.47 -27.19
CA PRO A 461 -14.76 -12.00 -27.28
C PRO A 461 -14.31 -11.46 -25.92
N TRP A 462 -13.01 -11.57 -25.64
CA TRP A 462 -12.39 -11.01 -24.44
C TRP A 462 -11.29 -10.03 -24.84
N GLU A 463 -11.43 -8.78 -24.42
CA GLU A 463 -10.50 -7.69 -24.77
C GLU A 463 -9.73 -7.16 -23.56
N ALA A 464 -10.04 -7.64 -22.35
CA ALA A 464 -9.34 -7.25 -21.14
C ALA A 464 -8.08 -8.09 -20.90
N PRO A 465 -7.18 -7.69 -19.99
CA PRO A 465 -6.04 -8.50 -19.63
C PRO A 465 -6.43 -9.88 -19.07
N VAL A 466 -5.51 -10.83 -19.21
CA VAL A 466 -5.62 -12.23 -18.87
C VAL A 466 -4.61 -12.54 -17.78
N LYS A 467 -5.06 -13.20 -16.71
CA LYS A 467 -4.16 -13.76 -15.72
C LYS A 467 -3.51 -15.04 -16.25
N ILE A 468 -2.18 -15.13 -16.19
CA ILE A 468 -1.45 -16.38 -16.45
C ILE A 468 -1.59 -17.30 -15.26
N GLY A 469 -1.88 -18.58 -15.53
CA GLY A 469 -2.35 -19.55 -14.55
C GLY A 469 -3.84 -19.84 -14.71
N PHE A 470 -4.36 -20.77 -13.90
CA PHE A 470 -5.76 -21.19 -13.99
C PHE A 470 -6.45 -21.22 -12.63
N ASP A 471 -7.43 -20.34 -12.47
CA ASP A 471 -8.18 -20.12 -11.24
C ASP A 471 -9.58 -20.74 -11.26
N ILE A 472 -10.09 -21.02 -10.07
CA ILE A 472 -11.51 -21.33 -9.86
C ILE A 472 -11.99 -20.36 -8.77
N ASP A 473 -12.88 -19.43 -9.12
CA ASP A 473 -13.33 -18.35 -8.24
C ASP A 473 -14.01 -18.91 -6.98
N GLY A 474 -13.67 -18.29 -5.86
CA GLY A 474 -13.72 -18.84 -4.50
C GLY A 474 -15.10 -18.86 -3.84
N GLN A 475 -16.21 -18.60 -4.52
CA GLN A 475 -17.53 -18.87 -3.91
C GLN A 475 -17.72 -20.37 -3.56
N LEU A 476 -16.89 -21.24 -4.11
CA LEU A 476 -16.81 -22.66 -3.75
C LEU A 476 -15.82 -22.95 -2.59
N GLU A 477 -14.87 -22.05 -2.32
CA GLU A 477 -13.92 -22.12 -1.19
C GLU A 477 -14.45 -21.40 0.07
N THR A 478 -15.35 -20.43 -0.09
CA THR A 478 -16.01 -19.72 1.02
C THR A 478 -16.81 -20.65 1.94
N ALA A 479 -17.25 -21.82 1.47
CA ALA A 479 -17.88 -22.80 2.36
C ALA A 479 -16.93 -23.29 3.46
N GLY A 480 -15.66 -23.51 3.12
CA GLY A 480 -14.62 -23.91 4.08
C GLY A 480 -14.11 -22.73 4.92
N LEU A 481 -13.94 -21.56 4.29
CA LEU A 481 -13.49 -20.34 4.99
C LEU A 481 -14.54 -19.80 5.97
N ASN A 482 -15.83 -19.78 5.61
CA ASN A 482 -16.91 -19.37 6.52
C ASN A 482 -17.03 -20.35 7.71
N GLN A 483 -16.75 -21.64 7.47
CA GLN A 483 -16.74 -22.65 8.53
C GLN A 483 -15.52 -22.46 9.46
N LEU A 484 -14.35 -22.12 8.91
CA LEU A 484 -13.16 -21.75 9.68
C LEU A 484 -13.34 -20.44 10.45
N GLU A 485 -13.98 -19.44 9.85
CA GLU A 485 -14.23 -18.12 10.44
C GLU A 485 -15.27 -18.22 11.57
N SER A 486 -16.29 -19.06 11.40
CA SER A 486 -17.23 -19.41 12.46
C SER A 486 -16.55 -20.17 13.61
N GLN A 487 -15.66 -21.13 13.31
CA GLN A 487 -14.85 -21.81 14.33
C GLN A 487 -13.91 -20.85 15.05
N TRP A 488 -13.29 -19.92 14.34
CA TRP A 488 -12.39 -18.93 14.89
C TRP A 488 -13.12 -17.93 15.80
N GLN A 489 -14.32 -17.47 15.40
CA GLN A 489 -15.18 -16.64 16.25
C GLN A 489 -15.61 -17.40 17.52
N SER A 490 -16.02 -18.66 17.39
CA SER A 490 -16.33 -19.52 18.55
C SER A 490 -15.15 -19.69 19.49
N LEU A 491 -13.93 -19.88 18.97
CA LEU A 491 -12.70 -19.98 19.77
C LEU A 491 -12.35 -18.66 20.46
N GLN A 492 -12.60 -17.52 19.82
CA GLN A 492 -12.41 -16.19 20.43
C GLN A 492 -13.39 -15.95 21.59
N GLU A 493 -14.65 -16.32 21.43
CA GLU A 493 -15.65 -16.22 22.50
C GLU A 493 -15.30 -17.12 23.69
N GLU A 494 -14.88 -18.35 23.43
CA GLU A 494 -14.44 -19.30 24.45
C GLU A 494 -13.20 -18.79 25.19
N MET A 495 -12.21 -18.24 24.46
CA MET A 495 -11.02 -17.63 25.05
C MET A 495 -11.37 -16.44 25.95
N GLN A 496 -12.30 -15.58 25.53
CA GLN A 496 -12.76 -14.45 26.35
C GLN A 496 -13.52 -14.92 27.61
N ALA A 497 -14.31 -15.99 27.50
CA ALA A 497 -14.99 -16.58 28.64
C ALA A 497 -13.98 -17.15 29.66
N ILE A 498 -12.98 -17.90 29.17
CA ILE A 498 -11.89 -18.45 29.99
C ILE A 498 -11.08 -17.33 30.65
N GLN A 499 -10.79 -16.23 29.95
CA GLN A 499 -10.08 -15.09 30.54
C GLN A 499 -10.90 -14.42 31.65
N LYS A 500 -12.22 -14.23 31.45
CA LYS A 500 -13.11 -13.70 32.49
C LYS A 500 -13.18 -14.62 33.70
N GLU A 501 -13.23 -15.93 33.49
CA GLU A 501 -13.24 -16.92 34.56
C GLU A 501 -11.91 -16.93 35.32
N LYS A 502 -10.77 -16.90 34.61
CA LYS A 502 -9.45 -16.75 35.20
C LYS A 502 -9.37 -15.50 36.09
N SER A 503 -9.79 -14.33 35.58
CA SER A 503 -9.80 -13.10 36.38
C SER A 503 -10.74 -13.18 37.59
N ARG A 504 -11.86 -13.90 37.49
CA ARG A 504 -12.76 -14.14 38.62
C ARG A 504 -12.10 -15.02 39.68
N LEU A 505 -11.45 -16.11 39.26
CA LEU A 505 -10.72 -17.03 40.13
C LEU A 505 -9.53 -16.33 40.80
N GLU A 506 -8.77 -15.50 40.08
CA GLU A 506 -7.68 -14.69 40.64
C GLU A 506 -8.20 -13.72 41.71
N ARG A 507 -9.34 -13.05 41.47
CA ARG A 507 -9.97 -12.18 42.47
C ARG A 507 -10.45 -12.96 43.69
N GLN A 508 -11.00 -14.17 43.50
CA GLN A 508 -11.39 -15.03 44.61
C GLN A 508 -10.17 -15.52 45.40
N ASN A 509 -9.10 -15.91 44.71
CA ASN A 509 -7.85 -16.34 45.34
C ASN A 509 -7.23 -15.20 46.14
N ASN A 510 -7.15 -13.98 45.59
CA ASN A 510 -6.70 -12.80 46.32
C ASN A 510 -7.57 -12.48 47.54
N LYS A 511 -8.90 -12.63 47.44
CA LYS A 511 -9.80 -12.46 48.59
C LYS A 511 -9.57 -13.52 49.67
N ILE A 512 -9.35 -14.77 49.27
CA ILE A 512 -9.00 -15.86 50.18
C ILE A 512 -7.68 -15.55 50.87
N GLU A 513 -6.66 -15.15 50.11
CA GLU A 513 -5.31 -14.80 50.59
C GLU A 513 -5.28 -13.63 51.58
N GLN A 514 -6.19 -12.68 51.39
CA GLN A 514 -6.33 -11.51 52.26
C GLN A 514 -7.28 -11.75 53.45
N SER A 515 -8.00 -12.89 53.48
CA SER A 515 -8.95 -13.17 54.56
C SER A 515 -8.25 -13.49 55.88
N SER A 516 -8.87 -13.07 56.99
CA SER A 516 -8.34 -13.26 58.34
C SER A 516 -8.13 -14.75 58.66
N SER A 517 -9.04 -15.61 58.21
CA SER A 517 -8.94 -17.07 58.40
C SER A 517 -7.78 -17.68 57.63
N TRP A 518 -7.49 -17.22 56.41
CA TRP A 518 -6.33 -17.70 55.65
C TRP A 518 -5.02 -17.28 56.28
N ARG A 519 -4.91 -16.02 56.74
CA ARG A 519 -3.71 -15.50 57.41
C ARG A 519 -3.46 -16.17 58.77
N ILE A 520 -4.52 -16.41 59.55
CA ILE A 520 -4.43 -17.08 60.87
C ILE A 520 -4.04 -18.56 60.72
N THR A 521 -4.45 -19.23 59.64
CA THR A 521 -4.14 -20.65 59.41
C THR A 521 -2.77 -20.89 58.76
N VAL A 522 -1.96 -19.86 58.49
CA VAL A 522 -0.61 -20.01 57.90
C VAL A 522 0.30 -20.99 58.67
N PRO A 523 0.38 -20.96 60.02
CA PRO A 523 1.21 -21.91 60.77
C PRO A 523 0.71 -23.36 60.63
N LEU A 524 -0.61 -23.56 60.67
CA LEU A 524 -1.27 -24.87 60.48
C LEU A 524 -1.05 -25.42 59.07
N ARG A 525 -1.07 -24.57 58.04
CA ARG A 525 -0.83 -24.97 56.65
C ARG A 525 0.64 -25.31 56.38
N LYS A 526 1.58 -24.54 56.94
CA LYS A 526 3.01 -24.88 56.89
C LYS A 526 3.32 -26.19 57.62
N ALA A 527 2.68 -26.43 58.77
CA ALA A 527 2.78 -27.71 59.47
C ALA A 527 2.16 -28.86 58.64
N GLY A 528 1.00 -28.64 58.03
CA GLY A 528 0.35 -29.61 57.13
C GLY A 528 1.17 -29.97 55.89
N ASP A 529 1.86 -29.01 55.29
CA ASP A 529 2.74 -29.24 54.13
C ASP A 529 4.03 -29.98 54.51
N LEU A 530 4.57 -29.72 55.71
CA LEU A 530 5.66 -30.50 56.31
C LEU A 530 5.22 -31.95 56.59
N ILE A 531 4.01 -32.15 57.13
CA ILE A 531 3.44 -33.47 57.39
C ILE A 531 3.18 -34.23 56.08
N LYS A 532 2.68 -33.57 55.02
CA LYS A 532 2.53 -34.18 53.68
C LYS A 532 3.86 -34.59 53.03
N LYS A 533 4.97 -33.93 53.37
CA LYS A 533 6.31 -34.31 52.91
C LYS A 533 6.94 -35.45 53.71
N VAL A 534 6.51 -35.66 54.95
CA VAL A 534 7.07 -36.66 55.88
C VAL A 534 6.22 -37.93 55.95
N ILE A 535 4.92 -37.85 55.63
CA ILE A 535 4.01 -39.00 55.60
C ILE A 535 3.59 -39.27 54.15
N PRO A 536 4.04 -40.38 53.50
CA PRO A 536 3.47 -40.79 52.23
C PRO A 536 2.04 -41.29 52.47
N LEU A 537 1.06 -40.44 52.18
CA LEU A 537 -0.35 -40.84 52.15
C LEU A 537 -0.58 -41.69 50.90
N ASN A 538 -0.53 -43.01 51.07
CA ASN A 538 -1.15 -43.96 50.15
C ASN A 538 -2.68 -43.74 50.18
N ILE A 539 -3.19 -42.91 49.29
CA ILE A 539 -4.62 -42.86 48.98
C ILE A 539 -4.79 -43.04 47.48
N THR A 540 -4.83 -44.31 47.09
CA THR A 540 -5.71 -44.81 46.03
C THR A 540 -7.13 -44.27 46.23
N LYS A 541 -7.66 -43.51 45.27
CA LYS A 541 -8.87 -43.85 44.48
C LYS A 541 -9.57 -42.62 43.85
N ILE A 542 -9.90 -42.81 42.56
CA ILE A 542 -11.18 -42.50 41.90
C ILE A 542 -11.46 -41.01 41.66
N PHE A 543 -11.48 -40.59 40.39
CA PHE A 543 -12.74 -40.29 39.67
C PHE A 543 -12.56 -40.52 38.16
N PRO A 544 -13.64 -40.90 37.44
CA PRO A 544 -13.62 -41.47 36.11
C PRO A 544 -13.66 -40.41 35.01
N ASN A 545 -13.25 -40.81 33.81
CA ASN A 545 -13.52 -40.12 32.56
C ASN A 545 -15.02 -39.79 32.45
N LYS A 546 -15.33 -38.52 32.17
CA LYS A 546 -16.33 -38.12 31.19
C LYS A 546 -15.92 -36.80 30.56
#